data_AF-A0A174VK04-F1
#
_entry.id   AF-A0A174VK04-F1
#
_cell.length_a   1.000
_cell.length_b   1.000
_cell.length_c   1.000
_cell.angle_alpha   90.00
_cell.angle_beta   90.00
_cell.angle_gamma   90.00
#
_symmetry.space_group_name_H-M   'P 1'
#
loop_
_entity.id
_entity.type
_entity.pdbx_description
1 polymer ?
#
loop_
_entity_poly.entity_id
_entity_poly.type
_entity_poly.pdbx_seq_one_letter_code
_entity_poly.pdbx_strand_id
1 'polypeptide(L)'
;MANALYTKNGHNMFEVSSLIQKAIRRSNKDYACYAANELAPRFRKYLWKRLLCVSAEDCYDLVTNKIVALKQADDAQSWQDKSPLFIEKALGILLATRKNRDADYFACNLLNSRDRIELPKDEYVGSNAGCYTKNGHDMFLVAGLLERAIIGKDDIRAGYLANELMVRYREFLWKRLIMIAGNLNYQAITTEIVALKKADDMQPGSSPKSSIFVAKAVTVLLKVVKYGYCGFYANDFPYPVTCLKDYDNRYMSIPDYVFDCHTHKGKQRGKTKKEFIIAEQSALTPYKEGEYDQCGWDRFFYLEKNGFYDKDHITPRPDEKKMKEIEDGCVQQSLFD
;
A
#
# COMPACT_ATOMS: atom_id res chain seq x y z
N MET A 1 5.20 31.52 -10.83
CA MET A 1 3.83 31.05 -10.52
C MET A 1 3.84 29.53 -10.62
N ALA A 2 3.58 28.80 -9.53
CA ALA A 2 3.43 27.35 -9.63
C ALA A 2 2.20 27.05 -10.49
N ASN A 3 2.36 26.27 -11.57
CA ASN A 3 1.25 25.84 -12.43
C ASN A 3 0.24 25.06 -11.60
N ALA A 4 -0.80 25.74 -11.12
CA ALA A 4 -1.82 25.13 -10.29
C ALA A 4 -2.61 24.10 -11.13
N LEU A 5 -2.61 22.86 -10.66
CA LEU A 5 -3.28 21.75 -11.32
C LEU A 5 -4.77 21.80 -10.95
N TYR A 6 -5.61 22.23 -11.89
CA TYR A 6 -7.05 22.34 -11.70
C TYR A 6 -7.83 21.26 -12.47
N THR A 7 -8.91 20.77 -11.85
CA THR A 7 -9.88 19.87 -12.47
C THR A 7 -10.84 20.63 -13.40
N LYS A 8 -11.76 19.93 -14.06
CA LYS A 8 -12.66 20.53 -15.06
C LYS A 8 -13.56 21.64 -14.48
N ASN A 9 -13.98 21.52 -13.22
CA ASN A 9 -14.79 22.53 -12.53
C ASN A 9 -13.96 23.49 -11.66
N GLY A 10 -12.63 23.56 -11.88
CA GLY A 10 -11.77 24.54 -11.22
C GLY A 10 -11.30 24.18 -9.81
N HIS A 11 -11.53 22.96 -9.33
CA HIS A 11 -11.00 22.52 -8.04
C HIS A 11 -9.51 22.23 -8.11
N ASN A 12 -8.80 22.39 -6.99
CA ASN A 12 -7.42 21.94 -6.88
C ASN A 12 -7.36 20.41 -7.00
N MET A 13 -6.51 19.91 -7.92
CA MET A 13 -6.40 18.47 -8.20
C MET A 13 -6.04 17.64 -6.97
N PHE A 14 -5.18 18.15 -6.08
CA PHE A 14 -4.79 17.43 -4.87
C PHE A 14 -5.91 17.37 -3.83
N GLU A 15 -6.78 18.38 -3.78
CA GLU A 15 -7.96 18.36 -2.92
C GLU A 15 -8.99 17.35 -3.43
N VAL A 16 -9.25 17.31 -4.74
CA VAL A 16 -10.13 16.29 -5.34
C VAL A 16 -9.53 14.89 -5.21
N SER A 17 -8.21 14.74 -5.31
CA SER A 17 -7.54 13.49 -5.02
C SER A 17 -7.66 13.05 -3.55
N SER A 18 -7.66 14.00 -2.60
CA SER A 18 -7.90 13.71 -1.19
C SER A 18 -9.37 13.30 -0.99
N LEU A 19 -10.29 13.98 -1.68
CA LEU A 19 -11.73 13.71 -1.66
C LEU A 19 -12.06 12.29 -2.11
N ILE A 20 -11.53 11.81 -3.24
CA ILE A 20 -11.92 10.49 -3.77
C ILE A 20 -11.58 9.36 -2.78
N GLN A 21 -10.37 9.37 -2.21
CA GLN A 21 -9.96 8.37 -1.22
C GLN A 21 -10.84 8.42 0.02
N LYS A 22 -11.07 9.63 0.56
CA LYS A 22 -11.90 9.84 1.75
C LYS A 22 -13.37 9.49 1.53
N ALA A 23 -13.91 9.77 0.34
CA ALA A 23 -15.28 9.44 -0.03
C ALA A 23 -15.47 7.93 -0.14
N ILE A 24 -14.52 7.21 -0.77
CA ILE A 24 -14.55 5.75 -0.85
C ILE A 24 -14.47 5.12 0.55
N ARG A 25 -13.54 5.58 1.39
CA ARG A 25 -13.40 5.15 2.80
C ARG A 25 -14.72 5.28 3.58
N ARG A 26 -15.49 6.33 3.28
CA ARG A 26 -16.78 6.68 3.87
C ARG A 26 -17.99 6.04 3.15
N SER A 27 -17.76 5.15 2.18
CA SER A 27 -18.80 4.62 1.28
C SER A 27 -19.73 5.70 0.70
N ASN A 28 -19.21 6.93 0.52
CA ASN A 28 -19.98 8.04 -0.01
C ASN A 28 -19.94 8.00 -1.53
N LYS A 29 -20.96 7.36 -2.11
CA LYS A 29 -21.08 7.18 -3.56
C LYS A 29 -21.01 8.50 -4.31
N ASP A 30 -21.73 9.51 -3.83
CA ASP A 30 -21.91 10.75 -4.59
C ASP A 30 -20.61 11.54 -4.70
N TYR A 31 -19.90 11.72 -3.59
CA TYR A 31 -18.60 12.37 -3.62
C TYR A 31 -17.51 11.54 -4.31
N ALA A 32 -17.59 10.21 -4.24
CA ALA A 32 -16.65 9.35 -4.96
C ALA A 32 -16.84 9.46 -6.49
N CYS A 33 -18.09 9.41 -6.97
CA CYS A 33 -18.42 9.56 -8.38
C CYS A 33 -18.07 10.98 -8.87
N TYR A 34 -18.41 12.01 -8.08
CA TYR A 34 -18.05 13.38 -8.38
C TYR A 34 -16.53 13.57 -8.52
N ALA A 35 -15.75 13.12 -7.53
CA ALA A 35 -14.30 13.27 -7.56
C ALA A 35 -13.65 12.49 -8.72
N ALA A 36 -14.19 11.31 -9.05
CA ALA A 36 -13.74 10.55 -10.21
C ALA A 36 -14.10 11.26 -11.53
N ASN A 37 -15.31 11.82 -11.65
CA ASN A 37 -15.75 12.61 -12.79
C ASN A 37 -14.91 13.90 -13.00
N GLU A 38 -14.45 14.51 -11.90
CA GLU A 38 -13.51 15.64 -11.92
C GLU A 38 -12.11 15.25 -12.41
N LEU A 39 -11.60 14.09 -11.98
CA LEU A 39 -10.23 13.66 -12.26
C LEU A 39 -10.09 12.91 -13.59
N ALA A 40 -11.10 12.15 -14.01
CA ALA A 40 -10.98 11.24 -15.16
C ALA A 40 -10.59 11.92 -16.49
N PRO A 41 -11.07 13.13 -16.84
CA PRO A 41 -10.74 13.74 -18.14
C PRO A 41 -9.27 14.16 -18.29
N ARG A 42 -8.65 14.66 -17.20
CA ARG A 42 -7.29 15.26 -17.25
C ARG A 42 -6.26 14.51 -16.43
N PHE A 43 -6.69 13.80 -15.40
CA PHE A 43 -5.84 13.19 -14.38
C PHE A 43 -6.13 11.69 -14.22
N ARG A 44 -6.61 11.01 -15.27
CA ARG A 44 -6.98 9.57 -15.25
C ARG A 44 -5.91 8.65 -14.67
N LYS A 45 -4.64 8.86 -15.02
CA LYS A 45 -3.51 8.08 -14.48
C LYS A 45 -3.37 8.26 -12.96
N TYR A 46 -3.55 9.50 -12.48
CA TYR A 46 -3.48 9.83 -11.07
C TYR A 46 -4.71 9.33 -10.29
N LEU A 47 -5.89 9.34 -10.93
CA LEU A 47 -7.09 8.70 -10.42
C LEU A 47 -6.86 7.20 -10.18
N TRP A 48 -6.36 6.46 -11.17
CA TRP A 48 -6.02 5.05 -10.99
C TRP A 48 -4.96 4.80 -9.93
N LYS A 49 -3.94 5.68 -9.85
CA LYS A 49 -2.95 5.64 -8.77
C LYS A 49 -3.65 5.61 -7.40
N ARG A 50 -4.64 6.49 -7.21
CA ARG A 50 -5.41 6.56 -5.95
C ARG A 50 -6.32 5.36 -5.74
N LEU A 51 -7.03 4.89 -6.76
CA LEU A 51 -7.89 3.71 -6.63
C LEU A 51 -7.09 2.45 -6.23
N LEU A 52 -5.89 2.27 -6.78
CA LEU A 52 -4.96 1.20 -6.38
C LEU A 52 -4.47 1.38 -4.94
N CYS A 53 -4.09 2.59 -4.53
CA CYS A 53 -3.71 2.83 -3.13
C CYS A 53 -4.87 2.51 -2.17
N VAL A 54 -6.09 2.93 -2.48
CA VAL A 54 -7.29 2.68 -1.67
C VAL A 54 -7.59 1.19 -1.52
N SER A 55 -7.36 0.38 -2.58
CA SER A 55 -7.57 -1.07 -2.51
C SER A 55 -6.64 -1.77 -1.51
N ALA A 56 -5.45 -1.20 -1.27
CA ALA A 56 -4.49 -1.72 -0.30
C ALA A 56 -4.60 -1.06 1.09
N GLU A 57 -4.86 0.24 1.15
CA GLU A 57 -4.84 1.04 2.38
C GLU A 57 -6.12 0.90 3.20
N ASP A 58 -7.27 0.95 2.53
CA ASP A 58 -8.57 1.21 3.17
C ASP A 58 -9.54 0.02 3.09
N CYS A 59 -9.17 -1.05 2.39
CA CYS A 59 -10.02 -2.21 2.17
C CYS A 59 -9.59 -3.38 3.07
N TYR A 60 -10.56 -3.97 3.77
CA TYR A 60 -10.39 -5.22 4.50
C TYR A 60 -10.26 -6.40 3.54
N ASP A 61 -11.20 -6.51 2.60
CA ASP A 61 -11.30 -7.63 1.64
C ASP A 61 -10.22 -7.60 0.55
N LEU A 62 -9.98 -8.76 -0.06
CA LEU A 62 -8.97 -8.99 -1.09
C LEU A 62 -9.49 -8.51 -2.45
N VAL A 63 -9.37 -7.21 -2.71
CA VAL A 63 -9.96 -6.57 -3.89
C VAL A 63 -8.92 -5.99 -4.85
N THR A 64 -7.64 -5.95 -4.48
CA THR A 64 -6.60 -5.36 -5.32
C THR A 64 -6.48 -6.11 -6.64
N ASN A 65 -6.64 -7.43 -6.66
CA ASN A 65 -6.72 -8.23 -7.88
C ASN A 65 -7.76 -7.72 -8.89
N LYS A 66 -8.98 -7.39 -8.44
CA LYS A 66 -10.05 -6.85 -9.27
C LYS A 66 -9.71 -5.45 -9.77
N ILE A 67 -9.19 -4.58 -8.89
CA ILE A 67 -8.84 -3.20 -9.26
C ILE A 67 -7.68 -3.17 -10.27
N VAL A 68 -6.67 -4.03 -10.10
CA VAL A 68 -5.57 -4.20 -11.06
C VAL A 68 -6.11 -4.67 -12.41
N ALA A 69 -6.99 -5.67 -12.44
CA ALA A 69 -7.59 -6.15 -13.69
C ALA A 69 -8.39 -5.06 -14.41
N LEU A 70 -9.20 -4.29 -13.67
CA LEU A 70 -9.96 -3.17 -14.23
C LEU A 70 -9.05 -2.05 -14.75
N LYS A 71 -7.97 -1.74 -14.04
CA LYS A 71 -6.96 -0.77 -14.49
C LYS A 71 -6.27 -1.22 -15.77
N GLN A 72 -5.92 -2.51 -15.89
CA GLN A 72 -5.32 -3.06 -17.10
C GLN A 72 -6.29 -3.02 -18.28
N ALA A 73 -7.56 -3.37 -18.05
CA ALA A 73 -8.60 -3.23 -19.06
C ALA A 73 -8.79 -1.76 -19.48
N ASP A 74 -8.68 -0.82 -18.53
CA ASP A 74 -8.71 0.60 -18.82
C ASP A 74 -7.53 1.08 -19.66
N ASP A 75 -6.34 0.60 -19.38
CA ASP A 75 -5.13 0.93 -20.15
C ASP A 75 -5.21 0.36 -21.57
N ALA A 76 -5.86 -0.78 -21.76
CA ALA A 76 -6.05 -1.43 -23.06
C ALA A 76 -7.10 -0.75 -23.96
N GLN A 77 -7.92 0.17 -23.42
CA GLN A 77 -8.87 0.94 -24.22
C GLN A 77 -8.17 1.82 -25.24
N SER A 78 -8.79 1.97 -26.42
CA SER A 78 -8.44 3.02 -27.37
C SER A 78 -8.49 4.40 -26.70
N TRP A 79 -7.52 5.24 -27.04
CA TRP A 79 -7.44 6.59 -26.49
C TRP A 79 -8.52 7.53 -27.07
N GLN A 80 -9.04 7.22 -28.27
CA GLN A 80 -10.08 8.01 -28.93
C GLN A 80 -11.44 7.87 -28.23
N ASP A 81 -11.80 6.66 -27.79
CA ASP A 81 -13.12 6.34 -27.22
C ASP A 81 -13.03 5.81 -25.79
N LYS A 82 -12.19 6.45 -24.97
CA LYS A 82 -11.87 5.94 -23.63
C LYS A 82 -13.06 6.05 -22.67
N SER A 83 -13.80 4.96 -22.50
CA SER A 83 -14.97 4.88 -21.64
C SER A 83 -14.61 4.96 -20.14
N PRO A 84 -15.45 5.58 -19.28
CA PRO A 84 -15.30 5.55 -17.82
C PRO A 84 -15.70 4.21 -17.18
N LEU A 85 -16.22 3.24 -17.95
CA LEU A 85 -16.81 1.99 -17.44
C LEU A 85 -15.93 1.25 -16.41
N PHE A 86 -14.62 1.14 -16.65
CA PHE A 86 -13.75 0.42 -15.71
C PHE A 86 -13.49 1.20 -14.41
N ILE A 87 -13.49 2.54 -14.48
CA ILE A 87 -13.44 3.40 -13.29
C ILE A 87 -14.72 3.25 -12.49
N GLU A 88 -15.88 3.29 -13.16
CA GLU A 88 -17.19 3.10 -12.54
C GLU A 88 -17.25 1.75 -11.80
N LYS A 89 -16.88 0.66 -12.47
CA LYS A 89 -16.82 -0.67 -11.83
C LYS A 89 -15.86 -0.69 -10.63
N ALA A 90 -14.69 -0.05 -10.74
CA ALA A 90 -13.73 0.02 -9.64
C ALA A 90 -14.30 0.79 -8.43
N LEU A 91 -15.00 1.91 -8.67
CA LEU A 91 -15.66 2.69 -7.62
C LEU A 91 -16.74 1.87 -6.92
N GLY A 92 -17.61 1.20 -7.67
CA GLY A 92 -18.64 0.33 -7.11
C GLY A 92 -18.03 -0.68 -6.14
N ILE A 93 -17.04 -1.45 -6.60
CA ILE A 93 -16.34 -2.44 -5.78
C ILE A 93 -15.77 -1.77 -4.52
N LEU A 94 -14.97 -0.72 -4.67
CA LEU A 94 -14.28 -0.09 -3.54
C LEU A 94 -15.24 0.55 -2.54
N LEU A 95 -16.38 1.08 -2.98
CA LEU A 95 -17.42 1.62 -2.10
C LEU A 95 -18.03 0.52 -1.23
N ALA A 96 -18.34 -0.65 -1.81
CA ALA A 96 -19.00 -1.75 -1.12
C ALA A 96 -18.06 -2.60 -0.23
N THR A 97 -16.77 -2.67 -0.57
CA THR A 97 -15.77 -3.44 0.19
C THR A 97 -15.77 -3.05 1.67
N ARG A 98 -15.67 -4.02 2.58
CA ARG A 98 -15.49 -3.70 4.02
C ARG A 98 -14.19 -2.94 4.22
N LYS A 99 -14.19 -1.98 5.14
CA LYS A 99 -13.10 -1.03 5.34
C LYS A 99 -12.31 -1.34 6.60
N ASN A 100 -11.00 -1.25 6.48
CA ASN A 100 -10.03 -1.47 7.55
C ASN A 100 -8.71 -0.76 7.17
N ARG A 101 -7.92 -0.33 8.16
CA ARG A 101 -6.65 0.37 7.94
C ARG A 101 -5.43 -0.33 8.57
N ASP A 102 -5.49 -1.66 8.72
CA ASP A 102 -4.35 -2.44 9.26
C ASP A 102 -3.08 -2.23 8.45
N ALA A 103 -3.19 -2.13 7.12
CA ALA A 103 -2.06 -1.87 6.24
C ALA A 103 -1.44 -0.49 6.49
N ASP A 104 -2.23 0.54 6.77
CA ASP A 104 -1.74 1.89 7.12
C ASP A 104 -1.02 1.87 8.47
N TYR A 105 -1.66 1.29 9.48
CA TYR A 105 -1.05 1.13 10.81
C TYR A 105 0.29 0.39 10.69
N PHE A 106 0.31 -0.75 10.00
CA PHE A 106 1.51 -1.57 9.82
C PHE A 106 2.59 -0.81 9.07
N ALA A 107 2.25 -0.09 7.98
CA ALA A 107 3.19 0.71 7.21
C ALA A 107 3.84 1.81 8.07
N CYS A 108 3.07 2.47 8.93
CA CYS A 108 3.51 3.59 9.75
C CYS A 108 4.28 3.16 11.00
N ASN A 109 3.84 2.09 11.67
CA ASN A 109 4.37 1.70 12.98
C ASN A 109 5.37 0.54 12.90
N LEU A 110 5.11 -0.48 12.08
CA LEU A 110 5.83 -1.76 12.15
C LEU A 110 6.80 -1.96 10.99
N LEU A 111 6.46 -1.50 9.79
CA LEU A 111 7.30 -1.62 8.59
C LEU A 111 8.44 -0.59 8.61
N ASN A 112 9.26 -0.64 9.66
CA ASN A 112 10.42 0.20 9.84
C ASN A 112 11.52 -0.51 10.64
N SER A 113 12.75 -0.41 10.15
CA SER A 113 13.98 -0.87 10.80
C SER A 113 14.94 0.30 11.09
N ARG A 114 14.47 1.34 11.79
CA ARG A 114 15.37 2.44 12.21
C ARG A 114 16.43 1.94 13.18
N ASP A 115 15.99 1.33 14.28
CA ASP A 115 16.85 0.86 15.34
C ASP A 115 17.30 -0.56 15.00
N ARG A 116 18.59 -0.73 14.68
CA ARG A 116 19.15 -2.04 14.31
C ARG A 116 18.92 -3.05 15.44
N ILE A 117 18.31 -4.18 15.12
CA ILE A 117 18.20 -5.31 16.05
C ILE A 117 19.34 -6.30 15.83
N GLU A 118 19.76 -6.98 16.90
CA GLU A 118 20.63 -8.14 16.78
C GLU A 118 19.81 -9.33 16.27
N LEU A 119 20.34 -10.02 15.26
CA LEU A 119 19.76 -11.24 14.74
C LEU A 119 20.53 -12.43 15.32
N PRO A 120 19.85 -13.51 15.75
CA PRO A 120 20.52 -14.67 16.33
C PRO A 120 21.53 -15.27 15.34
N LYS A 121 22.77 -15.50 15.80
CA LYS A 121 23.86 -16.05 14.96
C LYS A 121 23.62 -17.50 14.55
N ASP A 122 22.85 -18.23 15.35
CA ASP A 122 22.46 -19.63 15.16
C ASP A 122 21.31 -19.82 14.15
N GLU A 123 20.56 -18.76 13.84
CA GLU A 123 19.54 -18.79 12.79
C GLU A 123 20.11 -18.63 11.37
N TYR A 124 21.44 -18.51 11.26
CA TYR A 124 22.20 -18.28 10.03
C TYR A 124 22.32 -19.55 9.17
N VAL A 125 21.86 -19.48 7.91
CA VAL A 125 21.83 -20.65 7.00
C VAL A 125 22.43 -20.38 5.61
N GLY A 126 23.19 -19.30 5.40
CA GLY A 126 23.70 -18.94 4.06
C GLY A 126 25.13 -18.41 4.06
N SER A 127 25.86 -18.54 2.96
CA SER A 127 27.17 -17.89 2.79
C SER A 127 27.02 -16.37 2.68
N ASN A 128 27.98 -15.61 3.23
CA ASN A 128 28.01 -14.15 3.21
C ASN A 128 28.23 -13.67 1.76
N ALA A 129 27.19 -13.67 0.93
CA ALA A 129 27.29 -13.34 -0.50
C ALA A 129 27.58 -11.84 -0.78
N GLY A 130 27.89 -11.06 0.26
CA GLY A 130 28.14 -9.62 0.20
C GLY A 130 26.89 -8.76 0.02
N CYS A 131 25.70 -9.34 0.19
CA CYS A 131 24.42 -8.67 -0.02
C CYS A 131 23.87 -8.16 1.31
N TYR A 132 24.21 -6.92 1.67
CA TYR A 132 23.80 -6.35 2.95
C TYR A 132 22.62 -5.37 2.85
N THR A 133 21.68 -5.52 3.78
CA THR A 133 20.60 -4.56 4.03
C THR A 133 21.15 -3.25 4.59
N LYS A 134 20.31 -2.23 4.74
CA LYS A 134 20.75 -0.90 5.22
C LYS A 134 21.42 -0.92 6.59
N ASN A 135 20.99 -1.83 7.47
CA ASN A 135 21.57 -1.98 8.81
C ASN A 135 22.68 -3.05 8.87
N GLY A 136 23.15 -3.51 7.71
CA GLY A 136 24.27 -4.45 7.61
C GLY A 136 23.92 -5.91 7.90
N HIS A 137 22.64 -6.27 7.85
CA HIS A 137 22.24 -7.67 7.92
C HIS A 137 22.42 -8.34 6.57
N ASP A 138 22.78 -9.63 6.57
CA ASP A 138 22.78 -10.41 5.34
C ASP A 138 21.35 -10.52 4.79
N MET A 139 21.18 -10.23 3.51
CA MET A 139 19.88 -10.15 2.85
C MET A 139 19.17 -11.51 2.78
N PHE A 140 19.91 -12.61 2.59
CA PHE A 140 19.31 -13.94 2.53
C PHE A 140 18.91 -14.44 3.92
N LEU A 141 19.70 -14.13 4.94
CA LEU A 141 19.32 -14.31 6.34
C LEU A 141 18.00 -13.59 6.63
N VAL A 142 17.94 -12.29 6.35
CA VAL A 142 16.74 -11.47 6.59
C VAL A 142 15.52 -12.05 5.87
N ALA A 143 15.69 -12.56 4.65
CA ALA A 143 14.63 -13.20 3.90
C ALA A 143 14.11 -14.49 4.55
N GLY A 144 15.01 -15.36 5.02
CA GLY A 144 14.63 -16.57 5.75
C GLY A 144 13.97 -16.28 7.10
N LEU A 145 14.44 -15.24 7.79
CA LEU A 145 13.84 -14.79 9.04
C LEU A 145 12.47 -14.14 8.85
N LEU A 146 12.24 -13.44 7.73
CA LEU A 146 10.95 -12.83 7.43
C LEU A 146 9.86 -13.90 7.30
N GLU A 147 10.17 -14.99 6.60
CA GLU A 147 9.28 -16.15 6.48
C GLU A 147 8.98 -16.75 7.85
N ARG A 148 10.00 -16.99 8.68
CA ARG A 148 9.82 -17.48 10.05
C ARG A 148 8.99 -16.54 10.92
N ALA A 149 9.21 -15.22 10.83
CA ALA A 149 8.44 -14.24 11.59
C ALA A 149 6.96 -14.24 11.18
N ILE A 150 6.67 -14.33 9.87
CA ILE A 150 5.29 -14.41 9.37
C ILE A 150 4.61 -15.69 9.83
N ILE A 151 5.26 -16.85 9.66
CA ILE A 151 4.71 -18.15 10.10
C ILE A 151 4.58 -18.23 11.63
N GLY A 152 5.52 -17.60 12.35
CA GLY A 152 5.54 -17.49 13.80
C GLY A 152 4.58 -16.45 14.38
N LYS A 153 3.87 -15.69 13.54
CA LYS A 153 2.90 -14.64 13.95
C LYS A 153 3.55 -13.50 14.75
N ASP A 154 4.80 -13.18 14.41
CA ASP A 154 5.55 -12.06 15.01
C ASP A 154 5.48 -10.84 14.08
N ASP A 155 4.42 -10.06 14.25
CA ASP A 155 4.11 -8.90 13.41
C ASP A 155 5.21 -7.83 13.47
N ILE A 156 5.83 -7.64 14.65
CA ILE A 156 6.88 -6.64 14.88
C ILE A 156 8.15 -7.04 14.12
N ARG A 157 8.60 -8.29 14.30
CA ARG A 157 9.79 -8.80 13.61
C ARG A 157 9.56 -8.91 12.11
N ALA A 158 8.37 -9.31 11.67
CA ALA A 158 8.00 -9.33 10.26
C ALA A 158 8.07 -7.92 9.64
N GLY A 159 7.57 -6.90 10.34
CA GLY A 159 7.64 -5.50 9.92
C GLY A 159 9.09 -5.00 9.79
N TYR A 160 9.94 -5.30 10.77
CA TYR A 160 11.37 -4.96 10.73
C TYR A 160 12.06 -5.60 9.52
N LEU A 161 11.95 -6.92 9.36
CA LEU A 161 12.65 -7.68 8.33
C LEU A 161 12.14 -7.34 6.92
N ALA A 162 10.83 -7.10 6.78
CA ALA A 162 10.26 -6.62 5.53
C ALA A 162 10.77 -5.21 5.17
N ASN A 163 10.98 -4.32 6.14
CA ASN A 163 11.56 -2.99 5.87
C ASN A 163 13.01 -3.08 5.40
N GLU A 164 13.83 -3.91 6.04
CA GLU A 164 15.24 -4.15 5.67
C GLU A 164 15.37 -4.57 4.21
N LEU A 165 14.51 -5.49 3.74
CA LEU A 165 14.47 -5.90 2.33
C LEU A 165 13.85 -4.81 1.45
N MET A 166 12.73 -4.19 1.84
CA MET A 166 12.00 -3.23 1.02
C MET A 166 12.87 -2.02 0.61
N VAL A 167 13.76 -1.56 1.48
CA VAL A 167 14.56 -0.35 1.22
C VAL A 167 15.55 -0.54 0.07
N ARG A 168 16.09 -1.74 -0.11
CA ARG A 168 17.12 -2.02 -1.14
C ARG A 168 16.71 -3.05 -2.16
N TYR A 169 16.04 -4.10 -1.70
CA TYR A 169 15.75 -5.34 -2.40
C TYR A 169 14.24 -5.54 -2.59
N ARG A 170 13.52 -4.47 -2.97
CA ARG A 170 12.05 -4.49 -3.05
C ARG A 170 11.49 -5.54 -4.00
N GLU A 171 12.10 -5.73 -5.17
CA GLU A 171 11.67 -6.78 -6.12
C GLU A 171 11.92 -8.17 -5.56
N PHE A 172 13.07 -8.38 -4.90
CA PHE A 172 13.36 -9.64 -4.22
C PHE A 172 12.40 -9.90 -3.05
N LEU A 173 12.08 -8.89 -2.24
CA LEU A 173 11.05 -8.97 -1.20
C LEU A 173 9.73 -9.46 -1.78
N TRP A 174 9.29 -8.89 -2.90
CA TRP A 174 8.06 -9.34 -3.56
C TRP A 174 8.11 -10.81 -3.97
N LYS A 175 9.23 -11.28 -4.52
CA LYS A 175 9.42 -12.72 -4.84
C LYS A 175 9.28 -13.58 -3.58
N ARG A 176 9.85 -13.15 -2.45
CA ARG A 176 9.72 -13.85 -1.17
C ARG A 176 8.27 -13.87 -0.66
N LEU A 177 7.57 -12.73 -0.67
CA LEU A 177 6.18 -12.65 -0.22
C LEU A 177 5.24 -13.52 -1.07
N ILE A 178 5.45 -13.55 -2.40
CA ILE A 178 4.70 -14.42 -3.30
C ILE A 178 4.98 -15.90 -3.01
N MET A 179 6.24 -16.26 -2.75
CA MET A 179 6.62 -17.62 -2.40
C MET A 179 5.98 -18.06 -1.07
N ILE A 180 6.03 -17.21 -0.04
CA ILE A 180 5.36 -17.48 1.24
C ILE A 180 3.86 -17.67 1.03
N ALA A 181 3.20 -16.80 0.25
CA ALA A 181 1.78 -16.95 -0.08
C ALA A 181 1.48 -18.30 -0.77
N GLY A 182 2.33 -18.71 -1.71
CA GLY A 182 2.24 -20.00 -2.38
C GLY A 182 2.36 -21.18 -1.43
N ASN A 183 3.31 -21.12 -0.48
CA ASN A 183 3.54 -22.16 0.52
C ASN A 183 2.36 -22.30 1.50
N LEU A 184 1.64 -21.22 1.79
CA LEU A 184 0.41 -21.27 2.59
C LEU A 184 -0.77 -21.95 1.86
N ASN A 185 -0.67 -22.15 0.54
CA ASN A 185 -1.62 -22.89 -0.28
C ASN A 185 -3.07 -22.35 -0.26
N TYR A 186 -3.24 -21.03 -0.13
CA TYR A 186 -4.53 -20.35 -0.31
C TYR A 186 -4.53 -19.56 -1.62
N GLN A 187 -5.18 -20.08 -2.67
CA GLN A 187 -5.17 -19.47 -4.01
C GLN A 187 -5.62 -18.00 -4.02
N ALA A 188 -6.63 -17.64 -3.19
CA ALA A 188 -7.10 -16.27 -3.07
C ALA A 188 -6.00 -15.33 -2.51
N ILE A 189 -5.20 -15.81 -1.56
CA ILE A 189 -4.09 -15.06 -0.97
C ILE A 189 -2.98 -14.87 -2.00
N THR A 190 -2.52 -15.95 -2.64
CA THR A 190 -1.49 -15.86 -3.70
C THR A 190 -1.90 -14.89 -4.81
N THR A 191 -3.17 -14.95 -5.22
CA THR A 191 -3.72 -14.05 -6.24
C THR A 191 -3.68 -12.59 -5.80
N GLU A 192 -4.05 -12.29 -4.54
CA GLU A 192 -4.00 -10.93 -4.01
C GLU A 192 -2.56 -10.43 -3.84
N ILE A 193 -1.63 -11.25 -3.34
CA ILE A 193 -0.22 -10.84 -3.18
C ILE A 193 0.41 -10.51 -4.54
N VAL A 194 0.15 -11.33 -5.58
CA VAL A 194 0.59 -11.04 -6.95
C VAL A 194 -0.03 -9.74 -7.47
N ALA A 195 -1.30 -9.48 -7.16
CA ALA A 195 -1.95 -8.24 -7.55
C ALA A 195 -1.38 -7.02 -6.83
N LEU A 196 -1.06 -7.12 -5.53
CA LEU A 196 -0.41 -6.06 -4.77
C LEU A 196 0.97 -5.69 -5.35
N LYS A 197 1.76 -6.69 -5.77
CA LYS A 197 3.02 -6.45 -6.51
C LYS A 197 2.78 -5.70 -7.82
N LYS A 198 1.79 -6.13 -8.61
CA LYS A 198 1.42 -5.43 -9.86
C LYS A 198 0.96 -3.99 -9.59
N ALA A 199 0.16 -3.76 -8.55
CA ALA A 199 -0.30 -2.43 -8.15
C ALA A 199 0.86 -1.51 -7.74
N ASP A 200 1.88 -2.07 -7.08
CA ASP A 200 3.12 -1.39 -6.73
C ASP A 200 3.97 -1.02 -7.95
N ASP A 201 4.08 -1.92 -8.93
CA ASP A 201 4.77 -1.65 -10.21
C ASP A 201 4.07 -0.59 -11.06
N MET A 202 2.74 -0.51 -10.96
CA MET A 202 1.94 0.49 -11.66
C MET A 202 2.07 1.90 -11.07
N GLN A 203 2.75 2.06 -9.93
CA GLN A 203 3.02 3.37 -9.35
C GLN A 203 4.05 4.14 -10.20
N PRO A 204 3.90 5.46 -10.36
CA PRO A 204 4.84 6.26 -11.13
C PRO A 204 6.21 6.32 -10.46
N GLY A 205 7.28 6.08 -11.23
CA GLY A 205 8.67 6.14 -10.76
C GLY A 205 9.19 7.55 -10.42
N SER A 206 8.43 8.60 -10.72
CA SER A 206 8.76 10.00 -10.38
C SER A 206 8.58 10.35 -8.89
N SER A 207 8.11 9.40 -8.09
CA SER A 207 7.97 9.51 -6.64
C SER A 207 8.42 8.21 -5.96
N PRO A 208 8.92 8.25 -4.71
CA PRO A 208 9.18 7.03 -3.95
C PRO A 208 7.97 6.09 -3.96
N LYS A 209 8.20 4.80 -4.23
CA LYS A 209 7.13 3.79 -4.19
C LYS A 209 6.52 3.75 -2.78
N SER A 210 5.19 3.75 -2.71
CA SER A 210 4.46 3.67 -1.43
C SER A 210 4.73 2.34 -0.75
N SER A 211 4.98 2.32 0.55
CA SER A 211 5.11 1.07 1.32
C SER A 211 3.78 0.33 1.51
N ILE A 212 2.65 0.95 1.17
CA ILE A 212 1.31 0.44 1.52
C ILE A 212 1.00 -0.94 0.91
N PHE A 213 1.46 -1.21 -0.32
CA PHE A 213 1.23 -2.50 -0.96
C PHE A 213 1.98 -3.63 -0.26
N VAL A 214 3.24 -3.38 0.14
CA VAL A 214 4.04 -4.32 0.94
C VAL A 214 3.40 -4.52 2.31
N ALA A 215 2.95 -3.43 2.95
CA ALA A 215 2.28 -3.51 4.25
C ALA A 215 0.98 -4.34 4.17
N LYS A 216 0.15 -4.13 3.14
CA LYS A 216 -1.05 -4.95 2.91
C LYS A 216 -0.68 -6.42 2.66
N ALA A 217 0.38 -6.69 1.90
CA ALA A 217 0.81 -8.06 1.64
C ALA A 217 1.24 -8.79 2.93
N VAL A 218 2.07 -8.15 3.76
CA VAL A 218 2.54 -8.74 5.02
C VAL A 218 1.39 -8.93 6.00
N THR A 219 0.51 -7.93 6.16
CA THR A 219 -0.65 -8.04 7.06
C THR A 219 -1.64 -9.12 6.63
N VAL A 220 -1.89 -9.31 5.33
CA VAL A 220 -2.71 -10.41 4.83
C VAL A 220 -2.09 -11.77 5.19
N LEU A 221 -0.78 -11.95 4.98
CA LEU A 221 -0.09 -13.19 5.32
C LEU A 221 -0.14 -13.48 6.83
N LEU A 222 0.18 -12.47 7.66
CA LEU A 222 0.12 -12.58 9.12
C LEU A 222 -1.28 -12.96 9.60
N LYS A 223 -2.33 -12.31 9.07
CA LYS A 223 -3.72 -12.58 9.45
C LYS A 223 -4.14 -14.00 9.10
N VAL A 224 -3.80 -14.48 7.90
CA VAL A 224 -4.14 -15.85 7.46
C VAL A 224 -3.41 -16.90 8.31
N VAL A 225 -2.13 -16.70 8.63
CA VAL A 225 -1.38 -17.58 9.52
C VAL A 225 -1.94 -17.55 10.94
N LYS A 226 -2.29 -16.35 11.45
CA LYS A 226 -2.86 -16.16 12.79
C LYS A 226 -4.09 -17.03 12.99
N TYR A 227 -5.03 -16.96 12.05
CA TYR A 227 -6.31 -17.65 12.12
C TYR A 227 -6.31 -19.07 11.55
N GLY A 228 -5.38 -19.41 10.65
CA GLY A 228 -5.31 -20.73 10.01
C GLY A 228 -6.35 -20.96 8.91
N TYR A 229 -6.96 -19.89 8.37
CA TYR A 229 -7.88 -19.93 7.23
C TYR A 229 -8.01 -18.54 6.61
N CYS A 230 -8.62 -18.42 5.42
CA CYS A 230 -8.84 -17.14 4.73
C CYS A 230 -10.30 -16.85 4.37
N GLY A 231 -11.24 -17.71 4.77
CA GLY A 231 -12.67 -17.62 4.41
C GLY A 231 -13.41 -16.42 5.01
N PHE A 232 -12.79 -15.67 5.92
CA PHE A 232 -13.35 -14.42 6.44
C PHE A 232 -13.24 -13.25 5.46
N TYR A 233 -12.44 -13.36 4.39
CA TYR A 233 -12.44 -12.39 3.29
C TYR A 233 -13.60 -12.65 2.34
N ALA A 234 -14.36 -11.61 2.04
CA ALA A 234 -15.46 -11.68 1.09
C ALA A 234 -14.91 -11.58 -0.33
N ASN A 235 -15.12 -12.61 -1.14
CA ASN A 235 -14.71 -12.64 -2.54
C ASN A 235 -15.77 -12.07 -3.49
N ASP A 236 -17.04 -12.10 -3.10
CA ASP A 236 -18.14 -11.56 -3.90
C ASP A 236 -19.12 -10.82 -3.00
N PHE A 237 -19.64 -9.71 -3.50
CA PHE A 237 -20.56 -8.84 -2.78
C PHE A 237 -21.28 -7.91 -3.75
N PRO A 238 -22.56 -7.58 -3.48
CA PRO A 238 -23.26 -6.58 -4.26
C PRO A 238 -22.58 -5.22 -4.08
N TYR A 239 -22.45 -4.47 -5.16
CA TYR A 239 -21.89 -3.13 -5.14
C TYR A 239 -22.79 -2.12 -5.86
N PRO A 240 -22.79 -0.85 -5.44
CA PRO A 240 -23.63 0.16 -6.06
C PRO A 240 -23.23 0.38 -7.52
N VAL A 241 -24.22 0.56 -8.37
CA VAL A 241 -24.00 1.09 -9.71
C VAL A 241 -23.55 2.54 -9.58
N THR A 242 -22.43 2.87 -10.20
CA THR A 242 -21.89 4.21 -10.30
C THR A 242 -21.91 4.65 -11.75
N CYS A 243 -22.36 5.87 -12.01
CA CYS A 243 -22.35 6.48 -13.34
C CYS A 243 -21.72 7.86 -13.21
N LEU A 244 -20.57 8.06 -13.85
CA LEU A 244 -19.84 9.33 -13.80
C LEU A 244 -20.61 10.44 -14.53
N LYS A 245 -21.42 10.09 -15.54
CA LYS A 245 -22.21 11.06 -16.32
C LYS A 245 -23.30 11.73 -15.49
N ASP A 246 -23.77 11.10 -14.42
CA ASP A 246 -24.74 11.71 -13.48
C ASP A 246 -24.18 12.98 -12.79
N TYR A 247 -22.87 13.21 -12.89
CA TYR A 247 -22.16 14.34 -12.31
C TYR A 247 -21.64 15.32 -13.37
N ASP A 248 -21.95 15.10 -14.65
CA ASP A 248 -21.59 16.05 -15.70
C ASP A 248 -22.28 17.39 -15.47
N ASN A 249 -21.52 18.47 -15.62
CA ASN A 249 -21.95 19.85 -15.36
C ASN A 249 -22.45 20.11 -13.93
N ARG A 250 -22.20 19.19 -12.99
CA ARG A 250 -22.51 19.38 -11.57
C ARG A 250 -21.31 19.98 -10.86
N TYR A 251 -21.55 21.03 -10.07
CA TYR A 251 -20.55 21.56 -9.13
C TYR A 251 -20.91 21.10 -7.72
N MET A 252 -19.94 20.53 -6.99
CA MET A 252 -20.13 20.16 -5.58
C MET A 252 -19.03 20.79 -4.73
N SER A 253 -19.42 21.40 -3.61
CA SER A 253 -18.45 21.94 -2.66
C SER A 253 -17.61 20.82 -2.05
N ILE A 254 -16.29 21.03 -2.01
CA ILE A 254 -15.35 20.10 -1.37
C ILE A 254 -15.61 20.10 0.14
N PRO A 255 -15.98 18.96 0.76
CA PRO A 255 -16.28 18.86 2.19
C PRO A 255 -15.07 19.20 3.07
N ASP A 256 -15.33 19.72 4.26
CA ASP A 256 -14.25 20.12 5.17
C ASP A 256 -13.34 18.97 5.62
N TYR A 257 -13.86 17.73 5.70
CA TYR A 257 -13.08 16.55 6.06
C TYR A 257 -11.95 16.23 5.05
N VAL A 258 -11.98 16.84 3.86
CA VAL A 258 -10.93 16.70 2.84
C VAL A 258 -9.63 17.38 3.28
N PHE A 259 -9.75 18.45 4.07
CA PHE A 259 -8.64 19.32 4.44
C PHE A 259 -7.95 18.83 5.72
N ASP A 260 -7.05 17.85 5.56
CA ASP A 260 -6.24 17.28 6.63
C ASP A 260 -4.79 17.79 6.62
N CYS A 261 -3.94 17.21 7.48
CA CYS A 261 -2.51 17.54 7.57
C CYS A 261 -1.68 17.25 6.30
N HIS A 262 -2.23 16.57 5.29
CA HIS A 262 -1.59 16.31 4.00
C HIS A 262 -1.97 17.36 2.94
N THR A 263 -3.10 18.06 3.11
CA THR A 263 -3.51 19.16 2.23
C THR A 263 -2.87 20.49 2.61
N HIS A 264 -2.67 21.39 1.63
CA HIS A 264 -2.13 22.73 1.89
C HIS A 264 -3.03 23.52 2.86
N LYS A 265 -4.34 23.53 2.59
CA LYS A 265 -5.34 24.22 3.41
C LYS A 265 -5.45 23.64 4.83
N GLY A 266 -5.39 22.32 4.99
CA GLY A 266 -5.42 21.70 6.31
C GLY A 266 -4.16 21.97 7.13
N LYS A 267 -2.98 22.01 6.50
CA LYS A 267 -1.74 22.45 7.16
C LYS A 267 -1.82 23.90 7.63
N GLN A 268 -2.35 24.81 6.82
CA GLN A 268 -2.58 26.22 7.22
C GLN A 268 -3.56 26.34 8.38
N ARG A 269 -4.53 25.43 8.48
CA ARG A 269 -5.49 25.33 9.59
C ARG A 269 -4.94 24.61 10.83
N GLY A 270 -3.66 24.23 10.85
CA GLY A 270 -3.02 23.57 11.99
C GLY A 270 -3.45 22.11 12.21
N LYS A 271 -4.03 21.44 11.21
CA LYS A 271 -4.45 20.03 11.33
C LYS A 271 -3.26 19.11 11.57
N THR A 272 -3.41 18.20 12.52
CA THR A 272 -2.37 17.30 12.99
C THR A 272 -2.54 15.87 12.45
N LYS A 273 -1.45 15.10 12.44
CA LYS A 273 -1.49 13.66 12.11
C LYS A 273 -2.32 12.85 13.10
N LYS A 274 -2.32 13.24 14.38
CA LYS A 274 -3.14 12.61 15.42
C LYS A 274 -4.63 12.77 15.13
N GLU A 275 -5.08 13.98 14.80
CA GLU A 275 -6.47 14.23 14.38
C GLU A 275 -6.81 13.46 13.09
N PHE A 276 -5.89 13.43 12.12
CA PHE A 276 -6.07 12.69 10.88
C PHE A 276 -6.30 11.19 11.14
N ILE A 277 -5.44 10.56 11.94
CA ILE A 277 -5.53 9.13 12.26
C ILE A 277 -6.90 8.82 12.89
N ILE A 278 -7.32 9.60 13.89
CA ILE A 278 -8.62 9.43 14.57
C ILE A 278 -9.77 9.62 13.58
N ALA A 279 -9.74 10.71 12.81
CA ALA A 279 -10.81 11.04 11.88
C ALA A 279 -10.96 9.99 10.77
N GLU A 280 -9.86 9.51 10.18
CA GLU A 280 -9.94 8.51 9.12
C GLU A 280 -10.33 7.11 9.63
N GLN A 281 -9.90 6.72 10.84
CA GLN A 281 -10.35 5.47 11.45
C GLN A 281 -11.86 5.51 11.75
N SER A 282 -12.35 6.60 12.34
CA SER A 282 -13.78 6.78 12.65
C SER A 282 -14.69 6.83 11.41
N ALA A 283 -14.11 7.13 10.25
CA ALA A 283 -14.82 7.32 9.00
C ALA A 283 -14.98 6.04 8.16
N LEU A 284 -14.43 4.91 8.60
CA LEU A 284 -14.49 3.64 7.89
C LEU A 284 -15.93 3.15 7.79
N THR A 285 -16.44 2.98 6.57
CA THR A 285 -17.72 2.31 6.35
C THR A 285 -17.77 1.58 5.00
N PRO A 286 -18.28 0.34 4.93
CA PRO A 286 -18.73 -0.49 6.06
C PRO A 286 -17.53 -0.98 6.89
N TYR A 287 -17.49 -0.66 8.18
CA TYR A 287 -16.34 -0.94 9.05
C TYR A 287 -16.16 -2.43 9.30
N LYS A 288 -14.90 -2.88 9.30
CA LYS A 288 -14.50 -4.18 9.81
C LYS A 288 -13.30 -4.00 10.73
N GLU A 289 -13.43 -4.54 11.93
CA GLU A 289 -12.39 -4.52 12.94
C GLU A 289 -11.07 -5.12 12.43
N GLY A 290 -10.01 -4.36 12.69
CA GLY A 290 -8.62 -4.65 12.39
C GLY A 290 -7.84 -5.24 13.54
N GLU A 291 -6.69 -5.83 13.23
CA GLU A 291 -5.75 -6.35 14.24
C GLU A 291 -5.15 -5.23 15.10
N TYR A 292 -5.07 -4.01 14.54
CA TYR A 292 -4.32 -2.91 15.13
C TYR A 292 -5.18 -1.73 15.58
N ASP A 293 -6.51 -1.87 15.55
CA ASP A 293 -7.44 -0.77 15.88
C ASP A 293 -7.31 -0.31 17.34
N GLN A 294 -6.85 -1.20 18.23
CA GLN A 294 -6.61 -0.91 19.65
C GLN A 294 -5.15 -0.56 19.97
N CYS A 295 -4.27 -0.51 18.97
CA CYS A 295 -2.86 -0.24 19.19
C CYS A 295 -2.54 1.27 19.21
N GLY A 296 -1.53 1.64 19.99
CA GLY A 296 -1.01 3.01 20.06
C GLY A 296 -0.19 3.40 18.83
N TRP A 297 -0.16 4.70 18.52
CA TRP A 297 0.62 5.28 17.42
C TRP A 297 1.93 5.93 17.90
N ASP A 298 2.33 5.69 19.14
CA ASP A 298 3.50 6.32 19.77
C ASP A 298 4.79 6.04 19.00
N ARG A 299 4.93 4.83 18.45
CA ARG A 299 6.08 4.46 17.62
C ARG A 299 6.14 5.29 16.34
N PHE A 300 5.03 5.44 15.63
CA PHE A 300 4.97 6.31 14.45
C PHE A 300 5.34 7.76 14.79
N PHE A 301 4.80 8.33 15.87
CA PHE A 301 5.12 9.70 16.28
C PHE A 301 6.59 9.87 16.72
N TYR A 302 7.16 8.85 17.37
CA TYR A 302 8.58 8.83 17.69
C TYR A 302 9.43 8.85 16.41
N LEU A 303 9.12 8.01 15.42
CA LEU A 303 9.85 7.94 14.15
C LEU A 303 9.72 9.24 13.32
N GLU A 304 8.54 9.86 13.32
CA GLU A 304 8.32 11.16 12.68
C GLU A 304 9.25 12.24 13.24
N LYS A 305 9.43 12.27 14.57
CA LYS A 305 10.28 13.27 15.22
C LYS A 305 11.77 12.98 15.04
N ASN A 306 12.16 11.71 14.98
CA ASN A 306 13.55 11.29 15.11
C ASN A 306 14.14 10.63 13.84
N GLY A 307 13.35 10.51 12.77
CA GLY A 307 13.73 9.87 11.51
C GLY A 307 13.38 8.39 11.42
N PHE A 308 13.33 7.87 10.20
CA PHE A 308 12.98 6.48 9.88
C PHE A 308 14.21 5.58 9.63
N TYR A 309 15.41 6.12 9.80
CA TYR A 309 16.66 5.38 9.68
C TYR A 309 17.73 6.07 10.51
N ASP A 310 18.66 5.29 11.04
CA ASP A 310 19.90 5.82 11.58
C ASP A 310 20.76 6.32 10.41
N LYS A 311 21.08 7.61 10.41
CA LYS A 311 21.85 8.25 9.33
C LYS A 311 23.35 7.95 9.43
N ASP A 312 23.81 7.62 10.62
CA ASP A 312 25.23 7.49 10.94
C ASP A 312 25.72 6.06 10.70
N HIS A 313 24.79 5.09 10.66
CA HIS A 313 25.09 3.66 10.53
C HIS A 313 24.38 3.02 9.32
N ILE A 314 24.54 3.60 8.13
CA ILE A 314 24.00 3.04 6.87
C ILE A 314 25.13 2.33 6.11
N THR A 315 24.97 1.04 5.83
CA THR A 315 25.93 0.33 4.96
C THR A 315 25.83 0.81 3.50
N PRO A 316 26.83 0.62 2.65
CA PRO A 316 26.71 0.98 1.23
C PRO A 316 25.62 0.18 0.51
N ARG A 317 24.90 0.80 -0.44
CA ARG A 317 23.96 0.09 -1.31
C ARG A 317 24.74 -0.83 -2.27
N PRO A 318 24.32 -2.09 -2.49
CA PRO A 318 24.92 -2.94 -3.51
C PRO A 318 24.79 -2.31 -4.91
N ASP A 319 25.75 -2.62 -5.78
CA ASP A 319 25.71 -2.17 -7.17
C ASP A 319 24.57 -2.79 -8.00
N GLU A 320 24.24 -2.18 -9.13
CA GLU A 320 23.13 -2.61 -9.98
C GLU A 320 23.30 -4.02 -10.56
N LYS A 321 24.55 -4.46 -10.79
CA LYS A 321 24.84 -5.80 -11.31
C LYS A 321 24.45 -6.84 -10.25
N LYS A 322 24.87 -6.63 -9.00
CA LYS A 322 24.55 -7.52 -7.89
C LYS A 322 23.05 -7.53 -7.61
N MET A 323 22.40 -6.37 -7.66
CA MET A 323 20.95 -6.26 -7.55
C MET A 323 20.23 -7.12 -8.61
N LYS A 324 20.70 -7.08 -9.86
CA LYS A 324 20.15 -7.89 -10.95
C LYS A 324 20.41 -9.38 -10.77
N GLU A 325 21.60 -9.78 -10.32
CA GLU A 325 21.90 -11.19 -10.01
C GLU A 325 20.95 -11.76 -8.94
N ILE A 326 20.63 -10.96 -7.91
CA ILE A 326 19.66 -11.31 -6.86
C ILE A 326 18.26 -11.49 -7.45
N GLU A 327 17.85 -10.57 -8.33
CA GLU A 327 16.56 -10.66 -9.00
C GLU A 327 16.52 -11.91 -9.90
N ASP A 328 17.52 -12.16 -10.71
CA ASP A 328 17.52 -13.29 -11.65
C ASP A 328 17.71 -14.66 -10.95
N GLY A 329 18.06 -14.67 -9.66
CA GLY A 329 18.35 -15.90 -8.91
C GLY A 329 19.73 -16.49 -9.23
N CYS A 330 20.62 -15.68 -9.83
CA CYS A 330 21.93 -16.09 -10.33
C CYS A 330 23.08 -15.70 -9.39
N VAL A 331 22.79 -15.34 -8.13
CA VAL A 331 23.83 -14.94 -7.18
C VAL A 331 24.78 -16.10 -6.95
N GLN A 332 26.02 -15.95 -7.44
CA GLN A 332 27.09 -16.87 -7.09
C GLN A 332 27.33 -16.79 -5.59
N GLN A 333 26.95 -17.85 -4.88
CA GLN A 333 27.40 -18.11 -3.52
C GLN A 333 28.86 -18.54 -3.62
N SER A 334 29.74 -17.96 -2.80
CA SER A 334 31.12 -18.44 -2.71
C SER A 334 31.08 -19.94 -2.41
N LEU A 335 31.74 -20.74 -3.24
CA LEU A 335 31.97 -22.17 -2.97
C LEU A 335 33.07 -22.37 -1.91
N PHE A 336 33.70 -21.28 -1.47
CA PHE A 336 34.78 -21.26 -0.51
C PHE A 336 34.45 -20.20 0.56
N ASP A 337 33.71 -20.64 1.57
CA ASP A 337 33.66 -20.02 2.90
C ASP A 337 34.27 -21.00 3.90
#